data_AF-A0A0D7PLA3-F1
#
_entry.id   AF-A0A0D7PLA3-F1
#
_cell.length_a   1.000
_cell.length_b   1.000
_cell.length_c   1.000
_cell.angle_alpha   90.00
_cell.angle_beta   90.00
_cell.angle_gamma   90.00
#
_symmetry.space_group_name_H-M   'P 1'
#
loop_
_entity.id
_entity.type
_entity.pdbx_description
1 polymer ?
#
loop_
_entity_poly.entity_id
_entity_poly.type
_entity_poly.pdbx_seq_one_letter_code
_entity_poly.pdbx_strand_id
1 'polypeptide(L)'
;MFPINGPTWSLFFEVAIDLFYAALARVLTLTSLAGIIAVSLAWLVYATISASTIGSLGVYYEWAWSGIPRTSFSFVVGVALYRLYEVGRLPTIKMHPLILAASLLAVFLPSFNNGTGNIVFELACVTIIFPLIIAAGSQSRPEGWLVGVATLSGALSYPIYVLHMPFLLWYEHLSLLPGRTTIIAAALIVPPISYLVLKYFDEPLRRLLSRALRRAVEPNVAQPSSNEPAVT
;
A
#
# COMPACT_ATOMS: atom_id res chain seq x y z
N MET A 1 -3.39 -22.03 -4.26
CA MET A 1 -3.66 -20.86 -3.39
C MET A 1 -3.77 -19.60 -4.24
N PHE A 2 -2.82 -19.34 -5.13
CA PHE A 2 -3.10 -18.70 -6.42
C PHE A 2 -3.72 -19.76 -7.38
N PRO A 3 -4.70 -19.47 -8.26
CA PRO A 3 -5.35 -18.18 -8.57
C PRO A 3 -6.82 -18.05 -8.10
N ILE A 4 -7.25 -18.77 -7.07
CA ILE A 4 -8.70 -18.94 -6.76
C ILE A 4 -9.34 -17.71 -6.06
N ASN A 5 -8.56 -16.79 -5.50
CA ASN A 5 -9.06 -15.58 -4.81
C ASN A 5 -8.46 -14.29 -5.41
N GLY A 6 -9.31 -13.41 -5.95
CA GLY A 6 -8.91 -12.14 -6.59
C GLY A 6 -7.97 -11.22 -5.79
N PRO A 7 -8.12 -11.06 -4.45
CA PRO A 7 -7.23 -10.22 -3.65
C PRO A 7 -5.86 -10.85 -3.33
N THR A 8 -5.71 -12.17 -3.47
CA THR A 8 -4.48 -12.88 -3.11
C THR A 8 -3.33 -12.61 -4.09
N TRP A 9 -3.66 -12.21 -5.32
CA TRP A 9 -2.67 -11.94 -6.35
C TRP A 9 -1.76 -10.74 -6.01
N SER A 10 -2.33 -9.64 -5.52
CA SER A 10 -1.53 -8.47 -5.10
C SER A 10 -0.65 -8.81 -3.90
N LEU A 11 -1.17 -9.52 -2.90
CA LEU A 11 -0.40 -9.95 -1.73
C LEU A 11 0.77 -10.87 -2.09
N PHE A 12 0.57 -11.78 -3.05
CA PHE A 12 1.64 -12.66 -3.51
C PHE A 12 2.81 -11.86 -4.11
N PHE A 13 2.50 -10.92 -5.01
CA PHE A 13 3.54 -10.10 -5.62
C PHE A 13 4.17 -9.10 -4.66
N GLU A 14 3.40 -8.57 -3.70
CA GLU A 14 3.90 -7.73 -2.62
C GLU A 14 4.94 -8.48 -1.77
N VAL A 15 4.60 -9.67 -1.27
CA VAL A 15 5.55 -10.50 -0.51
C VAL A 15 6.78 -10.87 -1.33
N ALA A 16 6.60 -11.21 -2.61
CA ALA A 16 7.71 -11.53 -3.49
C ALA A 16 8.66 -10.33 -3.66
N ILE A 17 8.14 -9.14 -3.96
CA ILE A 17 8.98 -7.95 -4.15
C ILE A 17 9.66 -7.51 -2.85
N ASP A 18 8.99 -7.66 -1.71
CA ASP A 18 9.56 -7.35 -0.40
C ASP A 18 10.75 -8.27 -0.07
N LEU A 19 10.65 -9.56 -0.37
CA LEU A 19 11.75 -10.50 -0.21
C LEU A 19 12.94 -10.16 -1.12
N PHE A 20 12.68 -9.84 -2.39
CA PHE A 20 13.72 -9.38 -3.31
C PHE A 20 14.37 -8.10 -2.81
N TYR A 21 13.58 -7.14 -2.34
CA TYR A 21 14.09 -5.89 -1.80
C TYR A 21 14.91 -6.14 -0.54
N ALA A 22 14.45 -6.94 0.41
CA ALA A 22 15.19 -7.26 1.63
C ALA A 22 16.58 -7.89 1.32
N ALA A 23 16.67 -8.71 0.28
CA ALA A 23 17.93 -9.30 -0.16
C ALA A 23 18.86 -8.29 -0.85
N LEU A 24 18.32 -7.37 -1.65
CA LEU A 24 19.12 -6.44 -2.49
C LEU A 24 19.23 -5.02 -1.92
N ALA A 25 18.55 -4.69 -0.82
CA ALA A 25 18.41 -3.32 -0.31
C ALA A 25 19.75 -2.61 -0.11
N ARG A 26 20.78 -3.35 0.32
CA ARG A 26 22.14 -2.82 0.57
C ARG A 26 22.92 -2.48 -0.70
N VAL A 27 22.56 -3.05 -1.85
CA VAL A 27 23.30 -2.90 -3.12
C VAL A 27 22.59 -1.93 -4.06
N LEU A 28 21.28 -1.75 -3.90
CA LEU A 28 20.51 -0.81 -4.72
C LEU A 28 21.03 0.62 -4.50
N THR A 29 21.25 1.36 -5.58
CA THR A 29 21.58 2.80 -5.59
C THR A 29 20.42 3.58 -6.20
N LEU A 30 20.38 4.92 -6.05
CA LEU A 30 19.36 5.73 -6.72
C LEU A 30 19.40 5.56 -8.25
N THR A 31 20.59 5.38 -8.83
CA THR A 31 20.76 5.12 -10.26
C THR A 31 20.18 3.77 -10.68
N SER A 32 20.41 2.71 -9.91
CA SER A 32 19.82 1.39 -10.22
C SER A 32 18.30 1.41 -10.06
N LEU A 33 17.79 2.12 -9.03
CA LEU A 33 16.34 2.31 -8.85
C LEU A 33 15.73 3.06 -10.05
N ALA A 34 16.39 4.12 -10.54
CA ALA A 34 15.92 4.84 -11.73
C ALA A 34 15.87 3.94 -12.98
N GLY A 35 16.87 3.07 -13.18
CA GLY A 35 16.86 2.08 -14.24
C GLY A 35 15.70 1.09 -14.12
N ILE A 36 15.45 0.56 -12.92
CA ILE A 36 14.34 -0.36 -12.66
C ILE A 36 12.99 0.35 -12.86
N ILE A 37 12.85 1.61 -12.44
CA ILE A 37 11.66 2.43 -12.68
C ILE A 37 11.42 2.60 -14.18
N ALA A 38 12.46 2.92 -14.97
CA ALA A 38 12.32 3.10 -16.41
C ALA A 38 11.86 1.80 -17.11
N VAL A 39 12.48 0.66 -16.77
CA VAL A 39 12.12 -0.65 -17.35
C VAL A 39 10.71 -1.07 -16.94
N SER A 40 10.38 -0.96 -15.65
CA SER A 40 9.05 -1.31 -15.14
C SER A 40 7.96 -0.39 -15.68
N LEU A 41 8.25 0.90 -15.90
CA LEU A 41 7.34 1.84 -16.55
C LEU A 41 7.11 1.47 -18.01
N ALA A 42 8.16 1.19 -18.78
CA ALA A 42 8.03 0.78 -20.17
C ALA A 42 7.18 -0.50 -20.31
N TRP A 43 7.42 -1.47 -19.42
CA TRP A 43 6.62 -2.69 -19.37
C TRP A 43 5.17 -2.42 -18.94
N LEU A 44 4.95 -1.55 -17.94
CA LEU A 44 3.61 -1.16 -17.51
C LEU A 44 2.82 -0.52 -18.67
N VAL A 45 3.43 0.41 -19.41
CA VAL A 45 2.83 1.07 -20.57
C VAL A 45 2.49 0.05 -21.65
N TYR A 46 3.44 -0.82 -22.00
CA TYR A 46 3.21 -1.87 -22.99
C TYR A 46 2.04 -2.79 -22.58
N ALA A 47 2.06 -3.30 -21.35
CA ALA A 47 1.03 -4.19 -20.83
C ALA A 47 -0.35 -3.51 -20.79
N THR A 48 -0.39 -2.24 -20.42
CA THR A 48 -1.61 -1.42 -20.40
C THR A 48 -2.22 -1.26 -21.79
N ILE A 49 -1.40 -0.94 -22.79
CA ILE A 49 -1.85 -0.80 -24.18
C ILE A 49 -2.34 -2.14 -24.72
N SER A 50 -1.62 -3.23 -24.44
CA SER A 50 -2.00 -4.58 -24.89
C SER A 50 -3.29 -5.09 -24.26
N ALA A 51 -3.54 -4.76 -22.98
CA ALA A 51 -4.73 -5.22 -22.26
C ALA A 51 -5.93 -4.25 -22.38
N SER A 52 -5.73 -3.03 -22.90
CA SER A 52 -6.72 -1.96 -22.93
C SER A 52 -7.33 -1.62 -21.55
N THR A 53 -6.58 -1.83 -20.47
CA THR A 53 -7.02 -1.60 -19.08
C THR A 53 -5.83 -1.58 -18.12
N ILE A 54 -5.89 -0.80 -17.04
CA ILE A 54 -4.96 -0.89 -15.91
C ILE A 54 -5.61 -1.56 -14.71
N GLY A 55 -6.90 -1.25 -14.46
CA GLY A 55 -7.66 -1.75 -13.31
C GLY A 55 -7.72 -3.28 -13.19
N SER A 56 -7.76 -4.01 -14.32
CA SER A 56 -7.80 -5.48 -14.31
C SER A 56 -6.48 -6.18 -14.62
N LEU A 57 -5.36 -5.44 -14.71
CA LEU A 57 -4.03 -6.05 -14.84
C LEU A 57 -3.72 -6.88 -13.60
N GLY A 58 -3.52 -8.19 -13.79
CA GLY A 58 -3.31 -9.14 -12.71
C GLY A 58 -4.56 -9.79 -12.10
N VAL A 59 -5.75 -9.26 -12.38
CA VAL A 59 -7.02 -9.76 -11.80
C VAL A 59 -7.50 -11.04 -12.49
N TYR A 60 -7.26 -11.14 -13.80
CA TYR A 60 -7.64 -12.31 -14.60
C TYR A 60 -6.40 -13.15 -14.94
N TYR A 61 -6.59 -14.47 -15.01
CA TYR A 61 -5.53 -15.45 -15.26
C TYR A 61 -4.66 -15.12 -16.49
N GLU A 62 -5.30 -14.62 -17.56
CA GLU A 62 -4.65 -14.25 -18.83
C GLU A 62 -3.66 -13.08 -18.69
N TRP A 63 -3.85 -12.26 -17.65
CA TRP A 63 -3.07 -11.04 -17.38
C TRP A 63 -2.32 -11.13 -16.05
N ALA A 64 -2.15 -12.32 -15.47
CA ALA A 64 -1.44 -12.49 -14.20
C ALA A 64 0.00 -11.95 -14.25
N TRP A 65 0.66 -12.06 -15.41
CA TRP A 65 2.00 -11.53 -15.67
C TRP A 65 2.04 -9.99 -15.72
N SER A 66 0.92 -9.35 -16.06
CA SER A 66 0.87 -7.92 -16.37
C SER A 66 0.85 -7.02 -15.14
N GLY A 67 0.67 -7.58 -13.95
CA GLY A 67 0.77 -6.80 -12.73
C GLY A 67 2.06 -6.98 -11.94
N ILE A 68 3.01 -7.78 -12.46
CA ILE A 68 4.43 -7.68 -12.08
C ILE A 68 4.97 -6.27 -12.35
N PRO A 69 4.86 -5.70 -13.57
CA PRO A 69 5.39 -4.36 -13.84
C PRO A 69 4.67 -3.29 -13.01
N ARG A 70 3.35 -3.44 -12.78
CA ARG A 70 2.60 -2.51 -11.92
C ARG A 70 3.13 -2.52 -10.48
N THR A 71 3.24 -3.69 -9.87
CA THR A 71 3.72 -3.85 -8.49
C THR A 71 5.17 -3.39 -8.37
N SER A 72 6.01 -3.78 -9.32
CA SER A 72 7.43 -3.40 -9.37
C SER A 72 7.62 -1.91 -9.51
N PHE A 73 6.92 -1.26 -10.44
CA PHE A 73 6.99 0.18 -10.63
C PHE A 73 6.58 0.93 -9.35
N SER A 74 5.39 0.65 -8.82
CA SER A 74 4.88 1.36 -7.64
C SER A 74 5.77 1.17 -6.41
N PHE A 75 6.26 -0.05 -6.19
CA PHE A 75 7.17 -0.35 -5.08
C PHE A 75 8.50 0.41 -5.20
N VAL A 76 9.16 0.31 -6.36
CA VAL A 76 10.49 0.90 -6.58
C VAL A 76 10.41 2.42 -6.58
N VAL A 77 9.34 3.02 -7.10
CA VAL A 77 9.07 4.46 -6.96
C VAL A 77 8.93 4.86 -5.49
N GLY A 78 8.18 4.09 -4.69
CA GLY A 78 8.06 4.33 -3.26
C GLY A 78 9.41 4.30 -2.53
N VAL A 79 10.24 3.30 -2.81
CA VAL A 79 11.60 3.19 -2.27
C VAL A 79 12.47 4.37 -2.71
N ALA A 80 12.39 4.78 -3.98
CA ALA A 80 13.15 5.91 -4.49
C ALA A 80 12.74 7.23 -3.81
N LEU A 81 11.43 7.45 -3.61
CA LEU A 81 10.91 8.61 -2.87
C LEU A 81 11.40 8.61 -1.43
N TYR A 82 11.36 7.47 -0.74
CA TYR A 82 11.88 7.35 0.63
C TYR A 82 13.37 7.69 0.71
N ARG A 83 14.19 7.16 -0.20
CA ARG A 83 15.63 7.45 -0.21
C ARG A 83 15.93 8.90 -0.53
N LEU A 84 15.19 9.51 -1.46
CA LEU A 84 15.30 10.94 -1.77
C LEU A 84 14.92 11.80 -0.57
N TYR A 85 13.90 11.38 0.18
CA TYR A 85 13.49 12.04 1.42
C TYR A 85 14.60 11.95 2.49
N GLU A 86 15.15 10.76 2.71
CA GLU A 86 16.20 10.49 3.70
C GLU A 86 17.47 11.33 3.44
N VAL A 87 17.87 11.47 2.17
CA VAL A 87 19.04 12.29 1.78
C VAL A 87 18.73 13.78 1.56
N GLY A 88 17.50 14.23 1.86
CA GLY A 88 17.08 15.63 1.74
C GLY A 88 17.02 16.16 0.30
N ARG A 89 16.93 15.28 -0.70
CA ARG A 89 16.84 15.63 -2.14
C ARG A 89 15.41 15.59 -2.69
N LEU A 90 14.43 15.16 -1.89
CA LEU A 90 13.04 15.19 -2.30
C LEU A 90 12.55 16.64 -2.38
N PRO A 91 11.95 17.08 -3.50
CA PRO A 91 11.40 18.44 -3.61
C PRO A 91 10.37 18.72 -2.51
N THR A 92 10.42 19.92 -1.95
CA THR A 92 9.49 20.32 -0.89
C THR A 92 8.14 20.71 -1.50
N ILE A 93 7.14 19.86 -1.31
CA ILE A 93 5.77 20.10 -1.77
C ILE A 93 4.90 20.32 -0.53
N LYS A 94 4.71 21.58 -0.14
CA LYS A 94 3.88 21.93 1.02
C LYS A 94 2.41 21.91 0.62
N MET A 95 1.70 20.87 1.04
CA MET A 95 0.24 20.76 0.88
C MET A 95 -0.42 20.47 2.22
N HIS A 96 -1.54 21.14 2.47
CA HIS A 96 -2.36 20.91 3.65
C HIS A 96 -2.96 19.48 3.59
N PRO A 97 -3.02 18.72 4.70
CA PRO A 97 -3.53 17.34 4.70
C PRO A 97 -4.93 17.18 4.08
N LEU A 98 -5.81 18.17 4.29
CA LEU A 98 -7.15 18.15 3.69
C LEU A 98 -7.13 18.30 2.17
N ILE A 99 -6.17 19.04 1.60
CA ILE A 99 -6.01 19.16 0.15
C ILE A 99 -5.56 17.80 -0.40
N LEU A 100 -4.61 17.14 0.25
CA LEU A 100 -4.17 15.80 -0.14
C LEU A 100 -5.30 14.78 -0.09
N ALA A 101 -6.09 14.80 0.99
CA ALA A 101 -7.26 13.94 1.13
C ALA A 101 -8.30 14.23 0.04
N ALA A 102 -8.59 15.51 -0.23
CA ALA A 102 -9.51 15.91 -1.29
C ALA A 102 -9.00 15.52 -2.69
N SER A 103 -7.71 15.70 -2.98
CA SER A 103 -7.09 15.26 -4.23
C SER A 103 -7.19 13.75 -4.40
N LEU A 104 -6.95 12.99 -3.34
CA LEU A 104 -7.09 11.53 -3.36
C LEU A 104 -8.54 11.11 -3.63
N LEU A 105 -9.51 11.72 -2.95
CA LEU A 105 -10.94 11.48 -3.20
C LEU A 105 -11.35 11.89 -4.62
N ALA A 106 -10.82 13.01 -5.13
CA ALA A 106 -11.08 13.48 -6.49
C ALA A 106 -10.57 12.52 -7.57
N VAL A 107 -9.51 11.75 -7.30
CA VAL A 107 -9.03 10.70 -8.21
C VAL A 107 -9.99 9.51 -8.25
N PHE A 108 -10.74 9.24 -7.16
CA PHE A 108 -11.68 8.11 -7.07
C PHE A 108 -13.13 8.46 -7.45
N LEU A 109 -13.48 9.74 -7.49
CA LEU A 109 -14.78 10.26 -7.89
C LEU A 109 -15.20 9.99 -9.35
N PRO A 110 -14.30 9.93 -10.35
CA PRO A 110 -14.73 9.82 -11.72
C PRO A 110 -15.34 8.45 -12.04
N SER A 111 -16.62 8.45 -12.39
CA SER A 111 -17.28 7.31 -13.05
C SER A 111 -16.92 7.34 -14.54
N PHE A 112 -15.65 7.07 -14.88
CA PHE A 112 -15.25 7.06 -16.28
C PHE A 112 -15.75 5.81 -16.98
N ASN A 113 -16.63 6.05 -17.94
CA ASN A 113 -17.13 5.08 -18.91
C ASN A 113 -15.97 4.30 -19.55
N ASN A 114 -16.21 3.04 -19.93
CA ASN A 114 -15.23 2.03 -20.37
C ASN A 114 -14.49 2.36 -21.69
N GLY A 115 -13.84 3.51 -21.79
CA GLY A 115 -13.13 4.00 -22.97
C GLY A 115 -11.65 4.29 -22.73
N THR A 116 -10.91 4.59 -23.81
CA THR A 116 -9.46 4.89 -23.81
C THR A 116 -9.05 6.08 -22.95
N GLY A 117 -9.95 7.06 -22.73
CA GLY A 117 -9.72 8.16 -21.79
C GLY A 117 -9.52 7.70 -20.35
N ASN A 118 -10.10 6.55 -19.97
CA ASN A 118 -9.91 5.94 -18.66
C ASN A 118 -8.48 5.41 -18.50
N ILE A 119 -7.93 4.76 -19.54
CA ILE A 119 -6.58 4.17 -19.51
C ILE A 119 -5.48 5.22 -19.32
N VAL A 120 -5.55 6.33 -20.07
CA VAL A 120 -4.55 7.41 -19.95
C VAL A 120 -4.62 8.05 -18.56
N PHE A 121 -5.82 8.25 -18.04
CA PHE A 121 -6.04 8.78 -16.69
C PHE A 121 -5.52 7.82 -15.61
N GLU A 122 -5.85 6.53 -15.68
CA GLU A 122 -5.34 5.50 -14.77
C GLU A 122 -3.81 5.44 -14.79
N LEU A 123 -3.19 5.54 -15.97
CA LEU A 123 -1.74 5.53 -16.11
C LEU A 123 -1.12 6.77 -15.48
N ALA A 124 -1.68 7.96 -15.75
CA ALA A 124 -1.25 9.20 -15.13
C ALA A 124 -1.43 9.15 -13.60
N CYS A 125 -2.49 8.50 -13.10
CA CYS A 125 -2.70 8.31 -11.67
C CYS A 125 -1.57 7.49 -11.04
N VAL A 126 -1.28 6.32 -11.61
CA VAL A 126 -0.25 5.40 -11.07
C VAL A 126 1.16 5.98 -11.21
N THR A 127 1.46 6.65 -12.31
CA THR A 127 2.81 7.07 -12.66
C THR A 127 3.18 8.48 -12.16
N ILE A 128 2.19 9.36 -11.98
CA ILE A 128 2.42 10.78 -11.66
C ILE A 128 1.64 11.20 -10.42
N ILE A 129 0.31 11.08 -10.42
CA ILE A 129 -0.53 11.69 -9.39
C ILE A 129 -0.30 11.04 -8.02
N PHE A 130 -0.32 9.70 -7.92
CA PHE A 130 -0.08 9.02 -6.64
C PHE A 130 1.35 9.25 -6.11
N PRO A 131 2.43 9.13 -6.91
CA PRO A 131 3.76 9.49 -6.46
C PRO A 131 3.88 10.94 -5.94
N LEU A 132 3.21 11.90 -6.59
CA LEU A 132 3.18 13.30 -6.14
C LEU A 132 2.42 13.47 -4.82
N ILE A 133 1.26 12.83 -4.69
CA ILE A 133 0.48 12.83 -3.44
C ILE A 133 1.30 12.23 -2.30
N ILE A 134 2.01 11.12 -2.54
CA ILE A 134 2.89 10.48 -1.55
C ILE A 134 4.06 11.40 -1.18
N ALA A 135 4.72 12.03 -2.16
CA ALA A 135 5.84 12.94 -1.93
C ALA A 135 5.44 14.22 -1.15
N ALA A 136 4.25 14.73 -1.41
CA ALA A 136 3.68 15.85 -0.65
C ALA A 136 3.20 15.40 0.74
N GLY A 137 2.59 14.22 0.84
CA GLY A 137 2.10 13.63 2.07
C GLY A 137 3.20 13.28 3.07
N SER A 138 4.36 12.80 2.60
CA SER A 138 5.52 12.48 3.46
C SER A 138 6.10 13.70 4.19
N GLN A 139 5.81 14.90 3.68
CA GLN A 139 6.26 16.17 4.25
C GLN A 139 5.12 16.94 4.94
N SER A 140 3.88 16.45 4.82
CA SER A 140 2.71 17.06 5.43
C SER A 140 2.59 16.64 6.89
N ARG A 141 2.38 17.60 7.79
CA ARG A 141 2.20 17.36 9.21
C ARG A 141 0.76 17.73 9.60
N PRO A 142 -0.10 16.76 9.94
CA PRO A 142 -1.42 17.08 10.48
C PRO A 142 -1.27 17.74 11.85
N GLU A 143 -2.11 18.73 12.14
CA GLU A 143 -2.12 19.47 13.40
C GLU A 143 -3.51 19.39 14.06
N GLY A 144 -3.54 19.46 15.39
CA GLY A 144 -4.79 19.43 16.18
C GLY A 144 -5.61 18.15 15.98
N TRP A 145 -6.92 18.30 15.77
CA TRP A 145 -7.86 17.19 15.61
C TRP A 145 -7.57 16.30 14.39
N LEU A 146 -6.91 16.84 13.36
CA LEU A 146 -6.56 16.10 12.14
C LEU A 146 -5.60 14.95 12.42
N VAL A 147 -4.78 15.04 13.47
CA VAL A 147 -3.89 13.95 13.88
C VAL A 147 -4.70 12.71 14.27
N GLY A 148 -5.77 12.90 15.05
CA GLY A 148 -6.64 11.80 15.48
C GLY A 148 -7.36 11.16 14.30
N VAL A 149 -7.86 11.97 13.36
CA VAL A 149 -8.55 11.48 12.16
C VAL A 149 -7.58 10.75 11.22
N ALA A 150 -6.41 11.30 10.95
CA ALA A 150 -5.40 10.65 10.12
C ALA A 150 -4.96 9.30 10.72
N THR A 151 -4.74 9.28 12.04
CA THR A 151 -4.35 8.07 12.77
C THR A 151 -5.46 7.02 12.73
N LEU A 152 -6.70 7.41 12.98
CA LEU A 152 -7.85 6.49 12.96
C LEU A 152 -8.11 5.95 11.55
N SER A 153 -8.10 6.81 10.54
CA SER A 153 -8.26 6.42 9.14
C SER A 153 -7.17 5.45 8.70
N GLY A 154 -5.91 5.72 9.06
CA GLY A 154 -4.80 4.81 8.82
C GLY A 154 -4.99 3.46 9.52
N ALA A 155 -5.39 3.46 10.79
CA ALA A 155 -5.62 2.22 11.55
C ALA A 155 -6.80 1.40 11.01
N LEU A 156 -7.86 2.05 10.52
CA LEU A 156 -9.03 1.39 9.93
C LEU A 156 -8.80 0.86 8.51
N SER A 157 -7.85 1.42 7.77
CA SER A 157 -7.59 1.05 6.37
C SER A 157 -7.38 -0.45 6.18
N TYR A 158 -6.61 -1.09 7.07
CA TYR A 158 -6.29 -2.51 6.96
C TYR A 158 -7.49 -3.43 7.27
N PRO A 159 -8.22 -3.29 8.39
CA PRO A 159 -9.44 -4.06 8.62
C PRO A 159 -10.50 -3.87 7.54
N ILE A 160 -10.69 -2.64 7.02
CA ILE A 160 -11.60 -2.38 5.90
C ILE A 160 -11.14 -3.17 4.66
N TYR A 161 -9.85 -3.12 4.33
CA TYR A 161 -9.29 -3.87 3.22
C TYR A 161 -9.52 -5.38 3.33
N VAL A 162 -9.35 -5.97 4.52
CA VAL A 162 -9.56 -7.41 4.70
C VAL A 162 -11.04 -7.79 4.63
N LEU A 163 -11.94 -6.95 5.17
CA LEU A 163 -13.35 -7.30 5.35
C LEU A 163 -14.25 -6.95 4.17
N HIS A 164 -13.88 -5.96 3.34
CA HIS A 164 -14.78 -5.50 2.27
C HIS A 164 -15.06 -6.58 1.22
N MET A 165 -14.04 -7.31 0.73
CA MET A 165 -14.25 -8.33 -0.31
C MET A 165 -15.09 -9.52 0.16
N PRO A 166 -14.81 -10.15 1.32
CA PRO A 166 -15.68 -11.19 1.86
C PRO A 166 -17.12 -10.71 2.06
N PHE A 167 -17.30 -9.47 2.55
CA PHE A 167 -18.63 -8.90 2.73
C PHE A 167 -19.36 -8.70 1.40
N LEU A 168 -18.70 -8.17 0.38
CA LEU A 168 -19.28 -7.98 -0.96
C LEU A 168 -19.75 -9.32 -1.53
N LEU A 169 -18.89 -10.35 -1.51
CA LEU A 169 -19.22 -11.69 -2.02
C LEU A 169 -20.39 -12.32 -1.24
N TRP A 170 -20.38 -12.20 0.09
CA TRP A 170 -21.43 -12.72 0.96
C TRP A 170 -22.77 -12.01 0.72
N TYR A 171 -22.75 -10.68 0.61
CA TYR A 171 -23.96 -9.88 0.40
C TYR A 171 -24.55 -10.08 -0.99
N GLU A 172 -23.73 -10.20 -2.05
CA GLU A 172 -24.20 -10.52 -3.40
C GLU A 172 -24.88 -11.89 -3.45
N HIS A 173 -24.35 -12.88 -2.73
CA HIS A 173 -24.96 -14.21 -2.65
C HIS A 173 -26.33 -14.20 -1.95
N LEU A 174 -26.51 -13.33 -0.95
CA LEU A 174 -27.75 -13.26 -0.17
C LEU A 174 -28.83 -12.36 -0.77
N SER A 175 -28.43 -11.20 -1.30
CA SER A 175 -29.37 -10.10 -1.53
C SER A 175 -30.13 -10.20 -2.86
N LEU A 176 -29.76 -11.10 -3.78
CA LEU A 176 -30.30 -11.22 -5.15
C LEU A 176 -30.33 -9.90 -5.95
N LEU A 177 -29.77 -8.82 -5.40
CA LEU A 177 -29.78 -7.44 -5.91
C LEU A 177 -28.33 -7.02 -6.20
N PRO A 178 -27.75 -7.48 -7.32
CA PRO A 178 -26.39 -7.12 -7.69
C PRO A 178 -26.27 -5.64 -8.06
N GLY A 179 -25.11 -5.05 -7.78
CA GLY A 179 -24.75 -3.70 -8.22
C GLY A 179 -24.67 -2.67 -7.08
N ARG A 180 -25.28 -1.50 -7.27
CA ARG A 180 -25.06 -0.31 -6.42
C ARG A 180 -25.50 -0.53 -4.96
N THR A 181 -26.51 -1.36 -4.73
CA THR A 181 -27.02 -1.71 -3.39
C THR A 181 -25.97 -2.43 -2.55
N THR A 182 -25.21 -3.36 -3.13
CA THR A 182 -24.11 -4.07 -2.46
C THR A 182 -22.99 -3.10 -2.06
N ILE A 183 -22.62 -2.18 -2.95
CA ILE A 183 -21.57 -1.19 -2.70
C ILE A 183 -21.98 -0.24 -1.56
N ILE A 184 -23.22 0.24 -1.56
CA ILE A 184 -23.74 1.11 -0.49
C ILE A 184 -23.78 0.34 0.84
N ALA A 185 -24.26 -0.90 0.83
CA ALA A 185 -24.28 -1.75 2.02
C ALA A 185 -22.87 -1.95 2.58
N ALA A 186 -21.89 -2.26 1.73
CA ALA A 186 -20.49 -2.40 2.13
C ALA A 186 -19.93 -1.09 2.72
N ALA A 187 -20.19 0.05 2.08
CA ALA A 187 -19.74 1.36 2.55
C ALA A 187 -20.32 1.73 3.93
N LEU A 188 -21.52 1.26 4.27
CA LEU A 188 -22.17 1.55 5.56
C LEU A 188 -21.81 0.53 6.66
N ILE A 189 -21.66 -0.75 6.30
CA ILE A 189 -21.53 -1.85 7.26
C ILE A 189 -20.06 -2.21 7.53
N VAL A 190 -19.20 -2.17 6.52
CA VAL A 190 -17.79 -2.58 6.69
C VAL A 190 -17.02 -1.66 7.64
N PRO A 191 -17.12 -0.32 7.58
CA PRO A 191 -16.37 0.55 8.48
C PRO A 191 -16.66 0.35 9.99
N PRO A 192 -17.93 0.27 10.46
CA PRO A 192 -18.17 0.03 11.88
C PRO A 192 -17.71 -1.35 12.33
N ILE A 193 -17.91 -2.40 11.52
CA ILE A 193 -17.39 -3.75 11.83
C ILE A 193 -15.85 -3.72 11.90
N SER A 194 -15.21 -3.03 10.95
CA SER A 194 -13.76 -2.86 10.90
C SER A 194 -13.22 -2.17 12.16
N TYR A 195 -13.93 -1.18 12.68
CA TYR A 195 -13.58 -0.53 13.95
C TYR A 195 -13.67 -1.50 15.14
N LEU A 196 -14.70 -2.35 15.20
CA LEU A 196 -14.81 -3.36 16.24
C LEU A 196 -13.67 -4.38 16.14
N VAL A 197 -13.37 -4.89 14.94
CA VAL A 197 -12.26 -5.82 14.73
C VAL A 197 -10.92 -5.20 15.12
N LEU A 198 -10.69 -3.95 14.74
CA LEU A 198 -9.50 -3.20 15.12
C LEU A 198 -9.33 -3.13 16.65
N LYS A 199 -10.40 -2.73 17.35
CA LYS A 199 -10.38 -2.49 18.81
C LYS A 199 -10.26 -3.78 19.63
N TYR A 200 -10.97 -4.83 19.23
CA TYR A 200 -11.13 -6.04 20.04
C TYR A 200 -10.19 -7.18 19.64
N PHE A 201 -9.67 -7.19 18.41
CA PHE A 201 -8.81 -8.28 17.93
C PHE A 201 -7.43 -7.78 17.51
N ASP A 202 -7.36 -6.83 16.58
CA ASP A 202 -6.08 -6.40 16.00
C ASP A 202 -5.20 -5.71 17.05
N GLU A 203 -5.68 -4.64 17.70
CA GLU A 203 -4.88 -3.91 18.69
C GLU A 203 -4.38 -4.82 19.85
N PRO A 204 -5.21 -5.66 20.49
CA PRO A 204 -4.74 -6.57 21.54
C PRO A 204 -3.70 -7.56 21.05
N LEU A 205 -3.94 -8.19 19.90
CA LEU A 205 -3.05 -9.20 19.34
C LEU A 205 -1.72 -8.58 18.90
N ARG A 206 -1.75 -7.42 18.25
CA ARG A 206 -0.57 -6.67 17.84
C ARG A 206 0.30 -6.29 19.04
N ARG A 207 -0.32 -5.86 20.15
CA ARG A 207 0.40 -5.56 21.40
C ARG A 207 1.04 -6.82 21.99
N LEU A 208 0.34 -7.95 21.96
CA LEU A 208 0.86 -9.23 22.45
C LEU A 208 2.07 -9.71 21.63
N LEU A 209 1.95 -9.74 20.30
CA LEU A 209 3.01 -10.17 19.39
C LEU A 209 4.22 -9.23 19.43
N SER A 210 4.00 -7.91 19.44
CA SER A 210 5.07 -6.92 19.52
C SER A 210 5.87 -7.05 20.81
N ARG A 211 5.20 -7.38 21.94
CA ARG A 211 5.86 -7.65 23.22
C ARG A 211 6.67 -8.95 23.19
N ALA A 212 6.10 -10.01 22.60
CA ALA A 212 6.79 -11.30 22.46
C ALA A 212 8.05 -11.17 21.59
N LEU A 213 7.96 -10.46 20.47
CA LEU A 213 9.08 -10.24 19.56
C LEU A 213 10.22 -9.43 20.21
N ARG A 214 9.88 -8.33 20.91
CA ARG A 214 10.89 -7.52 21.63
C ARG A 214 11.62 -8.35 22.68
N ARG A 215 10.90 -9.18 23.44
CA ARG A 215 11.49 -10.10 24.44
C ARG A 215 12.38 -11.18 23.82
N ALA A 216 12.14 -11.58 22.58
CA ALA A 216 12.98 -12.55 21.89
C ALA A 216 14.28 -11.92 21.35
N VAL A 217 14.29 -10.62 21.09
CA VAL A 217 15.43 -9.87 20.52
C VAL A 217 16.35 -9.30 21.61
N GLU A 218 15.80 -8.84 22.74
CA GLU A 218 16.56 -8.26 23.87
C GLU A 218 17.39 -9.22 24.77
N PRO A 219 17.32 -10.58 24.76
CA PRO A 219 18.11 -11.41 25.66
C PRO A 219 19.63 -11.37 25.43
N ASN A 220 20.10 -10.83 24.30
CA ASN A 220 21.49 -11.00 23.84
C ASN A 220 22.39 -9.76 24.04
N VAL A 221 21.93 -8.72 24.75
CA VAL A 221 22.69 -7.46 24.94
C VAL A 221 23.19 -7.25 26.37
N ALA A 222 22.78 -8.08 27.34
CA ALA A 222 23.26 -7.96 28.72
C ALA A 222 24.33 -9.02 29.04
N GLN A 223 25.61 -8.63 28.99
CA GLN A 223 26.64 -8.78 30.03
C GLN A 223 28.04 -8.48 29.45
N PRO A 224 28.61 -7.27 29.63
CA PRO A 224 30.06 -7.10 29.54
C PRO A 224 30.66 -7.73 30.81
N SER A 225 31.49 -8.76 30.62
CA SER A 225 32.28 -9.37 31.68
C SER A 225 33.24 -8.34 32.29
N SER A 226 32.91 -7.84 33.48
CA SER A 226 33.85 -7.10 34.32
C SER A 226 34.86 -8.09 34.93
N ASN A 227 35.93 -8.38 34.18
CA ASN A 227 37.14 -9.00 34.70
C ASN A 227 38.34 -8.15 34.23
N GLU A 228 38.57 -7.04 34.92
CA GLU A 228 39.87 -6.37 34.93
C GLU A 228 40.69 -7.01 36.08
N PRO A 229 41.88 -7.58 35.82
CA PRO A 229 42.75 -8.04 36.89
C PRO A 229 43.40 -6.84 37.59
N ALA A 230 43.35 -6.86 38.92
CA ALA A 230 44.04 -5.90 39.77
C ALA A 230 45.55 -5.94 39.49
N VAL A 231 46.10 -4.78 39.10
CA VAL A 231 47.53 -4.54 39.00
C VAL A 231 48.09 -4.43 40.42
N THR A 232 49.05 -5.30 40.74
CA THR A 232 50.03 -5.12 41.84
C THR A 232 51.42 -5.15 41.25
#